data_AF-A0A1B7UF26-F1
#
_entry.id   AF-A0A1B7UF26-F1
#
_cell.length_a   1.000
_cell.length_b   1.000
_cell.length_c   1.000
_cell.angle_alpha   90.00
_cell.angle_beta   90.00
_cell.angle_gamma   90.00
#
_symmetry.space_group_name_H-M   'P 1'
#
loop_
_entity.id
_entity.type
_entity.pdbx_description
1 polymer ?
#
loop_
_entity_poly.entity_id
_entity_poly.type
_entity_poly.pdbx_seq_one_letter_code
_entity_poly.pdbx_strand_id
1 'polypeptide(L)'
;MDFSCLTQIVNTEQDLDLLPTCPDWTVVDSNISVDHGWITEDEFNRCLGRLIGQEVFAFETFIRIYKSTNAQKRLEESFVLNWPNFKKFQETTDILFVYVVSKQLNWVFYANRDKWCFTIQP
;
A
#
# COMPACT_ATOMS: atom_id res chain seq x y z
N MET A 1 7.30 9.93 6.77
CA MET A 1 8.38 9.33 5.96
C MET A 1 8.35 10.03 4.61
N ASP A 2 9.48 10.25 3.94
CA ASP A 2 9.48 10.79 2.57
C ASP A 2 9.26 9.64 1.57
N PHE A 3 8.42 9.87 0.55
CA PHE A 3 8.19 8.95 -0.56
C PHE A 3 9.50 8.50 -1.23
N SER A 4 10.50 9.38 -1.30
CA SER A 4 11.82 9.06 -1.90
C SER A 4 12.48 7.83 -1.25
N CYS A 5 12.16 7.53 0.01
CA CYS A 5 12.67 6.37 0.74
C CYS A 5 12.12 5.03 0.22
N LEU A 6 10.97 5.00 -0.47
CA LEU A 6 10.37 3.77 -0.99
C LEU A 6 11.27 3.07 -2.02
N THR A 7 12.02 3.86 -2.80
CA THR A 7 12.95 3.37 -3.83
C THR A 7 14.09 2.52 -3.26
N GLN A 8 14.29 2.53 -1.93
CA GLN A 8 15.28 1.67 -1.26
C GLN A 8 14.87 0.21 -1.22
N ILE A 9 13.56 -0.08 -1.24
CA ILE A 9 13.02 -1.43 -1.03
C ILE A 9 12.17 -1.94 -2.18
N VAL A 10 11.67 -1.07 -3.05
CA VAL A 10 10.86 -1.43 -4.23
C VAL A 10 11.33 -0.65 -5.45
N ASN A 11 11.37 -1.31 -6.61
CA ASN A 11 11.51 -0.63 -7.89
C ASN A 11 10.16 0.03 -8.28
N THR A 12 10.11 1.36 -8.23
CA THR A 12 8.93 2.17 -8.56
C THR A 12 8.98 2.76 -9.98
N GLU A 13 9.87 2.31 -10.86
CA GLU A 13 9.95 2.82 -12.24
C GLU A 13 8.89 2.21 -13.15
N GLN A 14 8.48 0.97 -12.84
CA GLN A 14 7.54 0.21 -13.68
C GLN A 14 6.11 0.25 -13.18
N ASP A 15 5.87 0.55 -11.89
CA ASP A 15 4.55 0.78 -11.24
C ASP A 15 3.39 -0.18 -11.61
N LEU A 16 3.71 -1.35 -12.16
CA LEU A 16 2.74 -2.39 -12.56
C LEU A 16 2.69 -3.53 -11.53
N ASP A 17 3.83 -3.80 -10.91
CA ASP A 17 4.04 -4.89 -9.97
C ASP A 17 4.85 -4.44 -8.75
N LEU A 18 4.64 -5.15 -7.64
CA LEU A 18 5.53 -5.04 -6.50
C LEU A 18 6.83 -5.79 -6.80
N LEU A 19 7.89 -5.04 -7.06
CA LEU A 19 9.23 -5.58 -7.35
C LEU A 19 10.19 -5.20 -6.21
N PRO A 20 10.32 -6.04 -5.17
CA PRO A 20 11.29 -5.81 -4.11
C PRO A 20 12.72 -5.71 -4.68
N THR A 21 13.53 -4.81 -4.14
CA THR A 21 14.95 -4.70 -4.54
C THR A 21 15.80 -5.87 -4.06
N CYS A 22 15.32 -6.62 -3.06
CA CYS A 22 15.97 -7.79 -2.50
C CYS A 22 15.15 -9.06 -2.80
N PRO A 23 15.74 -10.08 -3.44
CA PRO A 23 15.04 -11.28 -3.87
C PRO A 23 14.62 -12.21 -2.73
N ASP A 24 15.17 -12.04 -1.53
CA ASP A 24 14.92 -12.91 -0.37
C ASP A 24 13.61 -12.58 0.37
N TRP A 25 12.92 -11.51 -0.03
CA TRP A 25 11.66 -11.13 0.62
C TRP A 25 10.54 -12.09 0.21
N THR A 26 9.72 -12.48 1.20
CA THR A 26 8.57 -13.34 0.93
C THR A 26 7.44 -12.50 0.37
N VAL A 27 7.00 -12.81 -0.85
CA VAL A 27 5.88 -12.14 -1.53
C VAL A 27 4.62 -12.99 -1.41
N VAL A 28 3.51 -12.34 -1.06
CA VAL A 28 2.16 -12.89 -1.08
C VAL A 28 1.29 -11.95 -1.91
N ASP A 29 0.62 -12.47 -2.94
CA ASP A 29 -0.24 -11.67 -3.80
C ASP A 29 -1.59 -12.35 -4.09
N SER A 30 -2.58 -11.53 -4.43
CA SER A 30 -3.88 -12.01 -4.90
C SER A 30 -4.61 -10.95 -5.72
N ASN A 31 -5.59 -11.38 -6.51
CA ASN A 31 -6.50 -10.47 -7.18
C ASN A 31 -7.48 -9.86 -6.17
N ILE A 32 -7.92 -8.64 -6.44
CA ILE A 32 -8.95 -7.99 -5.62
C ILE A 32 -10.25 -8.74 -5.82
N SER A 33 -10.83 -9.20 -4.72
CA SER A 33 -12.07 -10.00 -4.70
C SER A 33 -13.24 -9.27 -4.02
N VAL A 34 -13.02 -8.05 -3.54
CA VAL A 34 -14.00 -7.26 -2.80
C VAL A 34 -14.60 -6.18 -3.69
N ASP A 35 -15.89 -5.89 -3.49
CA ASP A 35 -16.59 -4.84 -4.23
C ASP A 35 -16.08 -3.42 -3.88
N HIS A 36 -15.54 -3.26 -2.67
CA HIS A 36 -15.02 -2.00 -2.14
C HIS A 36 -13.73 -2.27 -1.35
N GLY A 37 -12.64 -1.58 -1.72
CA GLY A 37 -11.31 -1.74 -1.13
C GLY A 37 -10.40 -2.72 -1.90
N TRP A 38 -9.30 -3.10 -1.27
CA TRP A 38 -8.29 -4.01 -1.85
C TRP A 38 -8.31 -5.39 -1.22
N ILE A 39 -8.53 -5.48 0.10
CA ILE A 39 -8.46 -6.74 0.85
C ILE A 39 -9.58 -6.88 1.89
N THR A 40 -9.92 -8.13 2.19
CA THR A 40 -10.80 -8.54 3.29
C THR A 40 -10.10 -8.43 4.65
N GLU A 41 -10.89 -8.51 5.74
CA GLU A 41 -10.36 -8.56 7.11
C GLU A 41 -9.47 -9.80 7.33
N ASP A 42 -9.85 -10.94 6.76
CA ASP A 42 -9.09 -12.19 6.88
C ASP A 42 -7.73 -12.10 6.19
N GLU A 43 -7.69 -11.54 4.97
CA GLU A 43 -6.44 -11.28 4.24
C GLU A 43 -5.55 -10.28 4.98
N PHE A 44 -6.17 -9.21 5.52
CA PHE A 44 -5.48 -8.25 6.39
C PHE A 44 -4.84 -8.96 7.59
N ASN A 45 -5.61 -9.75 8.34
CA ASN A 45 -5.12 -10.43 9.54
C ASN A 45 -4.01 -11.44 9.19
N ARG A 46 -4.12 -12.13 8.06
CA ARG A 46 -3.12 -13.08 7.57
C ARG A 46 -1.78 -12.41 7.24
N CYS A 47 -1.80 -11.28 6.54
CA CYS A 47 -0.59 -10.62 6.03
C CYS A 47 -0.05 -9.56 7.00
N LEU A 48 -0.93 -8.74 7.55
CA LEU A 48 -0.62 -7.54 8.33
C LEU A 48 -0.89 -7.70 9.83
N GLY A 49 -1.50 -8.81 10.26
CA GLY A 49 -1.91 -9.01 11.67
C GLY A 49 -0.76 -8.91 12.67
N ARG A 50 0.44 -9.38 12.30
CA ARG A 50 1.65 -9.29 13.15
C ARG A 50 2.24 -7.88 13.25
N LEU A 51 1.76 -6.95 12.42
CA LEU A 51 2.25 -5.59 12.28
C LEU A 51 1.29 -4.58 12.90
N ILE A 52 0.16 -5.03 13.46
CA ILE A 52 -0.85 -4.18 14.11
C ILE A 52 -0.19 -3.33 15.21
N GLY A 53 -0.57 -2.05 15.25
CA GLY A 53 -0.04 -1.05 16.17
C GLY A 53 1.12 -0.23 15.60
N GLN A 54 1.72 -0.64 14.47
CA GLN A 54 2.74 0.17 13.80
C GLN A 54 2.13 1.43 13.17
N GLU A 55 2.85 2.55 13.24
CA GLU A 55 2.55 3.69 12.38
C GLU A 55 2.99 3.37 10.95
N VAL A 56 2.06 3.53 10.00
CA VAL A 56 2.28 3.27 8.58
C VAL A 56 2.01 4.50 7.76
N PHE A 57 2.62 4.52 6.59
CA PHE A 57 2.50 5.61 5.64
C PHE A 57 2.01 5.08 4.30
N ALA A 58 0.98 5.72 3.75
CA ALA A 58 0.37 5.37 2.48
C ALA A 58 0.66 6.44 1.43
N PHE A 59 1.16 6.03 0.26
CA PHE A 59 1.57 6.94 -0.80
C PHE A 59 1.21 6.44 -2.20
N GLU A 60 1.05 7.40 -3.11
CA GLU A 60 1.06 7.19 -4.56
C GLU A 60 2.37 7.74 -5.17
N THR A 61 2.83 7.13 -6.26
CA THR A 61 3.99 7.63 -7.03
C THR A 61 3.65 8.84 -7.88
N PHE A 62 2.38 9.01 -8.26
CA PHE A 62 1.90 10.08 -9.13
C PHE A 62 1.09 11.14 -8.37
N ILE A 63 0.76 12.22 -9.06
CA ILE A 63 -0.11 13.28 -8.58
C ILE A 63 -1.48 13.10 -9.24
N ARG A 64 -2.55 13.00 -8.44
CA ARG A 64 -3.93 12.99 -8.93
C ARG A 64 -4.28 14.38 -9.43
N ILE A 65 -4.86 14.46 -10.62
CA ILE A 65 -5.43 15.69 -11.17
C ILE A 65 -6.96 15.53 -11.21
N TYR A 66 -7.65 16.23 -10.31
CA TYR A 66 -9.11 16.19 -10.24
C TYR A 66 -9.70 17.12 -11.30
N LYS A 67 -10.22 16.55 -12.40
CA LYS A 67 -10.74 17.33 -13.55
C LYS A 67 -11.84 18.33 -13.18
N SER A 68 -12.66 18.04 -12.17
CA SER A 68 -13.76 18.91 -11.74
C SER A 68 -13.28 20.17 -11.01
N THR A 69 -12.13 20.11 -10.34
CA THR A 69 -11.61 21.20 -9.50
C THR A 69 -10.24 21.72 -9.96
N ASN A 70 -9.61 21.06 -10.93
CA ASN A 70 -8.18 21.17 -11.26
C ASN A 70 -7.24 21.03 -10.05
N ALA A 71 -7.72 20.47 -8.94
CA ALA A 71 -6.90 20.24 -7.77
C ALA A 71 -5.87 19.16 -8.08
N GLN A 72 -4.65 19.38 -7.62
CA GLN A 72 -3.57 18.42 -7.67
C GLN A 72 -3.34 17.89 -6.26
N LYS A 73 -3.47 16.59 -6.07
CA LYS A 73 -3.23 15.94 -4.76
C LYS A 73 -2.42 14.68 -4.98
N ARG A 74 -1.33 14.52 -4.24
CA ARG A 74 -0.68 13.22 -4.07
C ARG A 74 -1.29 12.56 -2.84
N LEU A 75 -1.57 11.27 -2.90
CA LEU A 75 -1.91 10.51 -1.71
C LEU A 75 -0.70 10.50 -0.78
N GLU A 76 -0.88 11.04 0.43
CA GLU A 76 0.10 11.04 1.50
C GLU A 76 -0.70 11.02 2.81
N GLU A 77 -0.91 9.82 3.34
CA GLU A 77 -1.65 9.61 4.58
C GLU A 77 -0.81 8.76 5.55
N SER A 78 -0.98 8.99 6.84
CA SER A 78 -0.41 8.12 7.87
C SER A 78 -1.48 7.72 8.87
N PHE A 79 -1.38 6.49 9.36
CA PHE A 79 -2.31 5.96 10.35
C PHE A 79 -1.65 4.85 11.17
N VAL A 80 -2.23 4.55 12.33
CA VAL A 80 -1.85 3.37 13.10
C VAL A 80 -2.48 2.15 12.45
N LEU A 81 -1.67 1.16 12.09
CA LEU A 81 -2.11 -0.06 11.43
C LEU A 81 -2.99 -0.88 12.37
N ASN A 82 -4.27 -0.94 12.03
CA ASN A 82 -5.25 -1.88 12.56
C ASN A 82 -6.36 -1.99 11.51
N TRP A 83 -7.19 -3.03 11.63
CA TRP A 83 -8.24 -3.25 10.64
C TRP A 83 -9.21 -2.06 10.50
N PRO A 84 -9.77 -1.47 11.57
CA PRO A 84 -10.68 -0.32 11.43
C PRO A 84 -10.10 0.86 10.67
N ASN A 85 -8.84 1.23 10.95
CA ASN A 85 -8.15 2.33 10.27
C ASN A 85 -7.86 1.99 8.81
N PHE A 86 -7.37 0.77 8.54
CA PHE A 86 -7.07 0.32 7.19
C PHE A 86 -8.35 0.21 6.34
N LYS A 87 -9.42 -0.35 6.92
CA LYS A 87 -10.74 -0.44 6.28
C LYS A 87 -11.25 0.93 5.90
N LYS A 88 -11.24 1.88 6.84
CA LYS A 88 -11.62 3.26 6.55
C LYS A 88 -10.77 3.85 5.42
N PHE A 89 -9.45 3.67 5.49
CA PHE A 89 -8.51 4.14 4.48
C PHE A 89 -8.84 3.59 3.08
N GLN A 90 -9.04 2.28 2.93
CA GLN A 90 -9.36 1.67 1.63
C GLN A 90 -10.76 2.02 1.10
N GLU A 91 -11.73 2.29 1.99
CA GLU A 91 -13.08 2.69 1.59
C GLU A 91 -13.14 4.17 1.17
N THR A 92 -12.24 5.02 1.67
CA THR A 92 -12.19 6.45 1.31
C THR A 92 -11.19 6.79 0.21
N THR A 93 -10.36 5.84 -0.19
CA THR A 93 -9.32 6.06 -1.20
C THR A 93 -9.77 5.49 -2.54
N ASP A 94 -9.80 6.32 -3.59
CA ASP A 94 -10.06 5.79 -4.93
C ASP A 94 -8.98 4.76 -5.29
N ILE A 95 -9.41 3.57 -5.69
CA ILE A 95 -8.57 2.44 -6.10
C ILE A 95 -7.89 2.80 -7.42
N LEU A 96 -6.66 3.31 -7.34
CA LEU A 96 -5.76 3.50 -8.48
C LEU A 96 -4.55 2.60 -8.28
N PHE A 97 -3.79 2.92 -7.24
CA PHE A 97 -2.50 2.36 -6.92
C PHE A 97 -2.09 2.91 -5.55
N VAL A 98 -1.46 2.11 -4.70
CA VAL A 98 -1.01 2.56 -3.38
C VAL A 98 0.15 1.70 -2.90
N TYR A 99 1.10 2.35 -2.22
CA TYR A 99 2.04 1.70 -1.33
C TYR A 99 1.70 2.03 0.12
N VAL A 100 1.72 1.03 0.98
CA VAL A 100 1.67 1.20 2.44
C VAL A 100 2.92 0.57 3.04
N VAL A 101 3.66 1.35 3.82
CA VAL A 101 4.97 0.96 4.36
C VAL A 101 5.12 1.32 5.84
N SER A 102 5.93 0.55 6.56
CA SER A 102 6.40 0.93 7.90
C SER A 102 7.54 1.94 7.83
N LYS A 103 7.74 2.69 8.91
CA LYS A 103 8.90 3.59 9.07
C LYS A 103 10.25 2.89 8.86
N GLN A 104 10.33 1.59 9.20
CA GLN A 104 11.54 0.79 9.12
C GLN A 104 11.80 0.23 7.72
N LEU A 105 10.85 0.34 6.79
CA LEU A 105 10.97 -0.19 5.42
C LEU A 105 11.31 -1.68 5.39
N ASN A 106 10.80 -2.45 6.34
CA ASN A 106 11.02 -3.89 6.43
C ASN A 106 9.87 -4.73 5.85
N TRP A 107 8.80 -4.06 5.41
CA TRP A 107 7.70 -4.65 4.66
C TRP A 107 7.04 -3.57 3.81
N VAL A 108 6.34 -4.00 2.78
CA VAL A 108 5.50 -3.13 1.95
C VAL A 108 4.25 -3.88 1.52
N PHE A 109 3.13 -3.21 1.66
CA PHE A 109 1.88 -3.58 1.01
C PHE A 109 1.70 -2.69 -0.21
N TYR A 110 1.33 -3.31 -1.30
CA TYR A 110 1.06 -2.69 -2.58
C TYR A 110 -0.32 -3.10 -3.04
N ALA A 111 -1.06 -2.19 -3.62
CA ALA A 111 -2.26 -2.58 -4.34
C ALA A 111 -2.56 -1.62 -5.47
N ASN A 112 -3.21 -2.12 -6.52
CA ASN A 112 -3.70 -1.32 -7.63
C ASN A 112 -5.18 -1.63 -7.86
N ARG A 113 -5.67 -1.50 -9.11
CA ARG A 113 -7.07 -1.79 -9.47
C ARG A 113 -7.39 -3.27 -9.62
N ASP A 114 -6.39 -4.08 -9.86
CA ASP A 114 -6.57 -5.47 -10.27
C ASP A 114 -6.13 -6.43 -9.15
N LYS A 115 -5.08 -6.07 -8.41
CA LYS A 115 -4.44 -6.94 -7.43
C LYS A 115 -3.84 -6.21 -6.25
N TRP A 116 -3.50 -6.99 -5.23
CA TRP A 116 -2.69 -6.57 -4.11
C TRP A 116 -1.51 -7.53 -3.90
N CYS A 117 -0.43 -6.99 -3.35
CA CYS A 117 0.79 -7.71 -3.01
C CYS A 117 1.27 -7.26 -1.64
N PHE A 118 1.75 -8.18 -0.84
CA PHE A 118 2.42 -7.93 0.42
C PHE A 118 3.78 -8.61 0.39
N THR A 119 4.81 -7.90 0.83
CA THR A 119 6.14 -8.47 0.95
C THR A 119 6.81 -7.99 2.22
N ILE A 120 7.55 -8.88 2.86
CA ILE A 120 8.20 -8.66 4.15
C ILE A 120 9.58 -9.32 4.15
N GLN A 121 10.52 -8.66 4.83
CA GLN A 121 11.82 -9.23 5.13
C GLN A 121 11.68 -10.48 6.02
N PRO A 122 12.51 -11.51 5.83
CA PRO A 122 12.56 -12.69 6.70
C PRO A 122 12.76 -12.36 8.19
#